data_AF-A0A0H3FDI6-F1
#
_entry.id   AF-A0A0H3FDI6-F1
#
_cell.length_a   1.000
_cell.length_b   1.000
_cell.length_c   1.000
_cell.angle_alpha   90.00
_cell.angle_beta   90.00
_cell.angle_gamma   90.00
#
_symmetry.space_group_name_H-M   'P 1'
#
loop_
_entity.id
_entity.type
_entity.pdbx_description
1 polymer ?
#
loop_
_entity_poly.entity_id
_entity_poly.type
_entity_poly.pdbx_seq_one_letter_code
_entity_poly.pdbx_strand_id
1 'polypeptide(L)'
;MTVEAKTIESESSDEHSTINTEAGAKRKPINLSEKPGNLLSKEGFALYVGKTPAAIVAMAKAGKLPAFYMADPLKPGGHAELWISRKEWDKFADQLVEDAPAEWHGWKDRISASKPCRGRGRAA
;
A
#
# COMPACT_ATOMS: atom_id res chain seq x y z
N MET A 1 -14.36 22.71 -48.65
CA MET A 1 -13.56 23.90 -48.33
C MET A 1 -13.25 23.84 -46.84
N THR A 2 -11.97 23.56 -46.55
CA THR A 2 -11.18 23.79 -45.32
C THR A 2 -11.87 23.72 -43.94
N VAL A 3 -11.56 22.64 -43.20
CA VAL A 3 -11.56 22.63 -41.73
C VAL A 3 -10.16 23.02 -41.24
N GLU A 4 -10.07 24.09 -40.45
CA GLU A 4 -8.81 24.55 -39.85
C GLU A 4 -8.45 23.66 -38.66
N ALA A 5 -7.30 22.97 -38.75
CA ALA A 5 -6.71 22.25 -37.64
C ALA A 5 -5.86 23.21 -36.82
N LYS A 6 -6.30 23.49 -35.59
CA LYS A 6 -5.54 24.30 -34.62
C LYS A 6 -4.51 23.41 -33.92
N THR A 7 -3.26 23.53 -34.34
CA THR A 7 -2.08 22.97 -33.68
C THR A 7 -2.00 23.50 -32.24
N ILE A 8 -1.93 22.59 -31.28
CA ILE A 8 -1.48 22.90 -29.91
C ILE A 8 -0.16 22.16 -29.74
N GLU A 9 0.92 22.92 -29.85
CA GLU A 9 2.22 22.53 -29.32
C GLU A 9 2.09 22.54 -27.79
N SER A 10 2.43 21.43 -27.15
CA SER A 10 2.66 21.40 -25.71
C SER A 10 3.96 20.68 -25.49
N GLU A 11 4.93 21.50 -25.11
CA GLU A 11 6.32 21.18 -24.88
C GLU A 11 6.49 20.05 -23.86
N SER A 12 7.46 19.20 -24.18
CA SER A 12 8.07 18.17 -23.38
C SER A 12 8.54 18.72 -22.03
N SER A 13 8.27 17.98 -20.96
CA SER A 13 9.12 17.96 -19.77
C SER A 13 9.07 16.56 -19.17
N ASP A 14 9.86 15.66 -19.76
CA ASP A 14 10.26 14.39 -19.18
C ASP A 14 11.16 14.66 -17.96
N GLU A 15 10.60 14.65 -16.76
CA GLU A 15 11.38 14.58 -15.52
C GLU A 15 11.53 13.10 -15.09
N HIS A 16 12.53 12.44 -15.69
CA HIS A 16 13.03 11.15 -15.22
C HIS A 16 13.79 11.37 -13.90
N SER A 17 13.15 11.08 -12.76
CA SER A 17 13.84 11.06 -11.47
C SER A 17 14.70 9.80 -11.34
N THR A 18 15.92 9.86 -11.89
CA THR A 18 17.03 8.97 -11.50
C THR A 18 17.40 9.28 -10.06
N ILE A 19 16.93 8.47 -9.11
CA ILE A 19 17.36 8.57 -7.71
C ILE A 19 18.72 7.87 -7.60
N ASN A 20 19.77 8.70 -7.63
CA ASN A 20 21.12 8.33 -7.25
C ASN A 20 21.16 7.91 -5.78
N THR A 21 21.86 6.81 -5.53
CA THR A 21 22.11 6.27 -4.19
C THR A 21 23.22 7.10 -3.55
N GLU A 22 22.88 7.99 -2.62
CA GLU A 22 23.86 8.65 -1.76
C GLU A 22 23.48 8.56 -0.27
N ALA A 23 24.53 8.33 0.51
CA ALA A 23 24.54 8.01 1.92
C ALA A 23 23.99 9.14 2.80
N GLY A 24 23.36 8.77 3.93
CA GLY A 24 23.08 9.69 5.04
C GLY A 24 21.81 10.53 4.89
N ALA A 25 20.76 10.03 4.24
CA ALA A 25 19.49 10.75 4.17
C ALA A 25 18.79 10.77 5.54
N LYS A 26 18.69 11.95 6.16
CA LYS A 26 17.74 12.21 7.26
C LYS A 26 16.36 11.75 6.78
N ARG A 27 15.80 10.72 7.41
CA ARG A 27 14.52 10.13 7.00
C ARG A 27 13.45 11.21 7.08
N LYS A 28 13.00 11.71 5.92
CA LYS A 28 11.85 12.61 5.87
C LYS A 28 10.66 11.85 6.48
N PRO A 29 9.90 12.47 7.41
CA PRO A 29 8.73 11.83 7.96
C PRO A 29 7.75 11.54 6.82
N ILE A 30 7.37 10.28 6.67
CA ILE A 30 6.42 9.83 5.66
C ILE A 30 5.03 10.02 6.27
N ASN A 31 4.28 10.97 5.74
CA ASN A 31 2.89 11.20 6.14
C ASN A 31 1.97 10.36 5.24
N LEU A 32 1.42 9.28 5.80
CA LEU A 32 0.31 8.56 5.18
C LEU A 32 -0.95 9.42 5.27
N SER A 33 -1.72 9.50 4.18
CA SER A 33 -3.03 10.18 4.26
C SER A 33 -3.97 9.39 5.18
N GLU A 34 -4.84 10.10 5.89
CA GLU A 34 -5.82 9.46 6.78
C GLU A 34 -6.75 8.48 6.05
N LYS A 35 -7.02 8.76 4.76
CA LYS A 35 -7.78 7.90 3.87
C LYS A 35 -6.96 7.63 2.60
N PRO A 36 -6.15 6.55 2.58
CA PRO A 36 -5.44 6.18 1.38
C PRO A 36 -6.43 5.70 0.31
N GLY A 37 -6.11 5.98 -0.95
CA GLY A 37 -6.92 5.57 -2.09
C GLY A 37 -7.12 4.04 -2.16
N ASN A 38 -8.14 3.61 -2.89
CA ASN A 38 -8.42 2.19 -3.09
C ASN A 38 -7.36 1.48 -3.92
N LEU A 39 -6.68 2.22 -4.80
CA LEU A 39 -5.61 1.73 -5.63
C LEU A 39 -4.31 2.41 -5.22
N LEU A 40 -3.28 1.62 -4.94
CA LEU A 40 -1.99 2.11 -4.46
C LEU A 40 -0.87 1.63 -5.36
N SER A 41 0.14 2.47 -5.55
CA SER A 41 1.41 2.06 -6.14
C SER A 41 2.14 1.08 -5.22
N LYS A 42 3.13 0.36 -5.75
CA LYS A 42 3.99 -0.54 -4.95
C LYS A 42 4.59 0.12 -3.70
N GLU A 43 4.95 1.41 -3.80
CA GLU A 43 5.54 2.19 -2.70
C GLU A 43 4.48 2.54 -1.65
N GLY A 44 3.32 3.04 -2.08
CA GLY A 44 2.22 3.37 -1.19
C GLY A 44 1.68 2.14 -0.44
N PHE A 45 1.57 1.01 -1.14
CA PHE A 45 1.14 -0.24 -0.52
C PHE A 45 2.20 -0.82 0.42
N ALA A 46 3.48 -0.68 0.09
CA ALA A 46 4.59 -1.07 0.98
C ALA A 46 4.52 -0.34 2.32
N LEU A 47 4.24 0.97 2.29
CA LEU A 47 4.04 1.76 3.50
C LEU A 47 2.77 1.37 4.27
N TYR A 48 1.68 1.06 3.57
CA TYR A 48 0.43 0.61 4.19
C TYR A 48 0.58 -0.70 4.97
N VAL A 49 1.28 -1.69 4.40
CA VAL A 49 1.47 -3.01 5.02
C VAL A 49 2.71 -3.05 5.94
N GLY A 50 3.59 -2.05 5.87
CA GLY A 50 4.85 -2.05 6.61
C GLY A 50 5.90 -3.03 6.06
N LYS A 51 5.95 -3.19 4.73
CA LYS A 51 6.95 -4.03 4.02
C LYS A 51 7.85 -3.18 3.13
N THR A 52 8.90 -3.78 2.58
CA THR A 52 9.74 -3.12 1.58
C THR A 52 9.07 -3.20 0.19
N PRO A 53 9.29 -2.21 -0.69
CA PRO A 53 8.75 -2.25 -2.05
C PRO A 53 9.22 -3.48 -2.85
N ALA A 54 10.47 -3.90 -2.65
CA ALA A 54 11.01 -5.12 -3.25
C ALA A 54 10.24 -6.38 -2.84
N ALA A 55 9.84 -6.46 -1.56
CA ALA A 55 9.01 -7.57 -1.07
C ALA A 55 7.61 -7.54 -1.70
N ILE A 56 7.00 -6.35 -1.86
CA ILE A 56 5.71 -6.22 -2.53
C ILE A 56 5.77 -6.71 -3.99
N VAL A 57 6.82 -6.33 -4.73
CA VAL A 57 7.03 -6.81 -6.10
C VAL A 57 7.19 -8.33 -6.14
N ALA A 58 7.96 -8.91 -5.21
CA ALA A 58 8.13 -10.36 -5.13
C ALA A 58 6.82 -11.08 -4.79
N MET A 59 6.01 -10.52 -3.88
CA MET A 59 4.70 -11.05 -3.51
C MET A 59 3.69 -10.99 -4.67
N ALA A 60 3.69 -9.90 -5.44
CA ALA A 60 2.87 -9.76 -6.63
C ALA A 60 3.26 -10.77 -7.70
N LYS A 61 4.57 -10.95 -7.97
CA LYS A 61 5.08 -11.98 -8.88
C LYS A 61 4.71 -13.40 -8.44
N ALA A 62 4.64 -13.63 -7.13
CA ALA A 62 4.20 -14.90 -6.55
C ALA A 62 2.67 -15.10 -6.56
N GLY A 63 1.89 -14.15 -7.09
CA GLY A 63 0.43 -14.24 -7.15
C GLY A 63 -0.28 -14.11 -5.79
N LYS A 64 0.40 -13.55 -4.79
CA LYS A 64 -0.14 -13.43 -3.41
C LYS A 64 -0.93 -12.15 -3.16
N LEU A 65 -0.90 -11.22 -4.10
CA LEU A 65 -1.51 -9.89 -3.96
C LEU A 65 -2.47 -9.64 -5.13
N PRO A 66 -3.60 -8.95 -4.88
CA PRO A 66 -4.48 -8.46 -5.94
C PRO A 66 -3.81 -7.27 -6.65
N ALA A 67 -2.91 -7.59 -7.58
CA ALA A 67 -2.05 -6.63 -8.25
C ALA A 67 -2.10 -6.77 -9.77
N PHE A 68 -1.98 -5.65 -10.48
CA PHE A 68 -1.93 -5.62 -11.94
C PHE A 68 -0.87 -4.62 -12.42
N TYR A 69 -0.32 -4.92 -13.60
CA TYR A 69 0.64 -4.06 -14.27
C TYR A 69 -0.10 -3.13 -15.22
N MET A 70 0.07 -1.82 -15.04
CA MET A 70 -0.54 -0.81 -15.90
C MET A 70 0.56 -0.11 -16.71
N ALA A 71 0.49 -0.22 -18.03
CA ALA A 71 1.34 0.54 -18.94
C ALA A 71 0.61 1.81 -19.38
N ASP A 72 1.37 2.86 -19.67
CA ASP A 72 0.82 4.11 -20.22
C ASP A 72 0.26 3.84 -21.63
N PRO A 73 -1.04 4.12 -21.89
CA PRO A 73 -1.64 3.92 -23.21
C PRO A 73 -1.00 4.78 -24.30
N LEU A 74 -0.36 5.90 -23.95
CA LEU A 74 0.36 6.75 -24.90
C LEU A 74 1.77 6.24 -25.22
N LYS A 75 2.31 5.34 -24.39
CA LYS A 75 3.63 4.72 -24.57
C LYS A 75 3.51 3.19 -24.44
N PRO A 76 2.98 2.48 -25.46
CA PRO A 76 2.67 1.05 -25.38
C PRO A 76 3.89 0.10 -25.25
N GLY A 77 5.12 0.64 -25.25
CA GLY A 77 6.36 -0.10 -24.95
C GLY A 77 7.07 0.34 -23.67
N GLY A 78 6.45 1.23 -22.89
CA GLY A 78 7.04 1.76 -21.66
C GLY A 78 7.07 0.75 -20.50
N HIS A 79 7.78 1.11 -19.44
CA HIS A 79 7.79 0.32 -18.21
C HIS A 79 6.40 0.33 -17.56
N ALA A 80 5.80 -0.84 -17.39
CA ALA A 80 4.53 -0.96 -16.69
C ALA A 80 4.71 -0.75 -15.18
N GLU A 81 3.83 0.04 -14.59
CA GLU A 81 3.79 0.29 -13.16
C GLU A 81 2.93 -0.75 -12.43
N LEU A 82 3.36 -1.17 -11.24
CA LEU A 82 2.65 -2.14 -10.42
C LEU A 82 1.65 -1.43 -9.51
N TRP A 83 0.37 -1.74 -9.71
CA TRP A 83 -0.74 -1.24 -8.92
C TRP A 83 -1.39 -2.35 -8.11
N ILE A 84 -1.75 -2.04 -6.86
CA ILE A 84 -2.35 -2.97 -5.91
C ILE A 84 -3.71 -2.46 -5.46
N SER A 85 -4.73 -3.32 -5.49
CA SER A 85 -6.07 -3.05 -4.98
C SER A 85 -6.11 -3.22 -3.46
N ARG A 86 -6.05 -2.10 -2.72
CA ARG A 86 -6.15 -2.10 -1.25
C ARG A 86 -7.48 -2.66 -0.78
N LYS A 87 -8.58 -2.28 -1.44
CA LYS A 87 -9.93 -2.70 -1.06
C LYS A 87 -10.10 -4.22 -1.14
N GLU A 88 -9.54 -4.86 -2.16
CA GLU A 88 -9.57 -6.31 -2.27
C GLU A 88 -8.68 -6.98 -1.23
N TRP A 89 -7.49 -6.42 -0.99
CA TRP A 89 -6.61 -6.90 0.07
C TRP A 89 -7.30 -6.90 1.44
N ASP A 90 -7.96 -5.80 1.80
CA ASP A 90 -8.67 -5.68 3.08
C ASP A 90 -9.82 -6.72 3.17
N LYS A 91 -10.58 -6.94 2.08
CA LYS A 91 -11.61 -7.99 2.03
C LYS A 91 -11.05 -9.39 2.24
N PHE A 92 -9.90 -9.72 1.64
CA PHE A 92 -9.26 -11.01 1.85
C PHE A 92 -8.78 -11.17 3.29
N ALA A 93 -8.29 -10.09 3.90
CA ALA A 93 -7.89 -10.11 5.31
C ALA A 93 -9.09 -10.37 6.23
N ASP A 94 -10.24 -9.75 5.95
CA ASP A 94 -11.48 -9.98 6.70
C ASP A 94 -11.96 -11.43 6.55
N GLN A 95 -12.00 -11.94 5.31
CA GLN A 95 -12.41 -13.33 5.02
C GLN A 95 -11.52 -14.35 5.74
N LEU A 96 -10.20 -14.10 5.80
CA LEU A 96 -9.27 -14.97 6.53
C LEU A 96 -9.56 -15.03 8.03
N VAL A 97 -10.09 -13.95 8.61
CA VAL A 97 -10.50 -13.93 10.01
C VAL A 97 -11.83 -14.64 10.19
N GLU A 98 -12.74 -14.62 9.22
CA GLU A 98 -14.02 -15.34 9.32
C GLU A 98 -13.86 -16.85 9.13
N ASP A 99 -13.01 -17.28 8.20
CA ASP A 99 -12.82 -18.70 7.86
C ASP A 99 -11.87 -19.44 8.80
N ALA A 100 -11.17 -18.73 9.68
CA ALA A 100 -10.18 -19.36 10.56
C ALA A 100 -10.86 -20.31 11.56
N PRO A 101 -10.23 -21.46 11.89
CA PRO A 101 -10.75 -22.36 12.91
C PRO A 101 -10.93 -21.67 14.27
N ALA A 102 -11.92 -22.12 15.06
CA ALA A 102 -12.20 -21.54 16.37
C ALA A 102 -10.98 -21.51 17.32
N GLU A 103 -10.08 -22.49 17.20
CA GLU A 103 -8.81 -22.55 17.94
C GLU A 103 -7.92 -21.34 17.66
N TRP A 104 -7.94 -20.82 16.43
CA TRP A 104 -7.20 -19.63 16.00
C TRP A 104 -7.86 -18.33 16.47
N HIS A 105 -9.04 -18.38 17.09
CA HIS A 105 -9.71 -17.21 17.67
C HIS A 105 -9.46 -17.02 19.18
N GLY A 106 -8.88 -18.02 19.86
CA GLY A 106 -8.60 -17.96 21.30
C GLY A 106 -7.62 -16.86 21.74
N TRP A 107 -6.95 -16.18 20.79
CA TRP A 107 -6.18 -14.97 21.13
C TRP A 107 -7.06 -13.84 21.64
N LYS A 108 -8.34 -13.77 21.27
CA LYS A 108 -9.29 -12.75 21.74
C LYS A 108 -9.48 -12.81 23.26
N ASP A 109 -9.48 -14.01 23.84
CA ASP A 109 -9.65 -14.20 25.29
C ASP A 109 -8.40 -13.75 26.09
N ARG A 110 -7.24 -13.70 25.43
CA ARG A 110 -5.97 -13.25 26.01
C ARG A 110 -5.81 -11.74 26.02
N ILE A 111 -6.65 -10.99 25.29
CA ILE A 111 -6.67 -9.53 25.26
C ILE A 111 -7.62 -9.00 26.34
N SER A 112 -7.47 -9.45 27.58
CA SER A 112 -8.24 -8.89 28.69
C SER A 112 -7.80 -7.44 28.93
N ALA A 113 -8.57 -6.49 28.38
CA ALA A 113 -8.41 -5.04 28.57
C ALA A 113 -8.77 -4.57 29.98
N SER A 114 -9.15 -5.50 30.88
CA SER A 114 -9.28 -5.21 32.30
C SER A 114 -7.87 -4.99 32.86
N LYS A 115 -7.48 -3.72 33.03
CA LYS A 115 -6.38 -3.35 33.93
C LYS A 115 -6.57 -4.15 35.22
N PRO A 116 -5.56 -4.87 35.73
CA PRO A 116 -5.65 -5.37 37.09
C PRO A 116 -5.79 -4.14 37.98
N CYS A 117 -7.02 -3.90 38.45
CA CYS A 117 -7.27 -2.92 39.49
C CYS A 117 -6.49 -3.43 40.69
N ARG A 118 -5.28 -2.89 40.89
CA ARG A 118 -4.50 -3.12 42.11
C ARG A 118 -5.36 -2.55 43.23
N GLY A 119 -6.20 -3.40 43.81
CA GLY A 119 -6.99 -3.08 44.98
C GLY A 119 -6.02 -2.57 46.03
N ARG A 120 -6.09 -1.26 46.33
CA ARG A 120 -5.52 -0.74 47.57
C ARG A 120 -6.19 -1.54 48.68
N GLY A 121 -5.42 -2.40 49.34
CA GLY A 121 -5.84 -3.02 50.57
C GLY A 121 -6.33 -1.92 51.51
N ARG A 122 -7.59 -1.99 51.92
CA ARG A 122 -8.05 -1.31 53.14
C ARG A 122 -7.29 -2.00 54.27
N ALA A 123 -6.29 -1.32 54.81
CA ALA A 123 -5.81 -1.62 56.15
C ALA A 123 -6.96 -1.36 57.12
N ALA A 124 -7.21 -2.38 57.96
CA ALA A 124 -8.14 -2.35 59.06
C ALA A 124 -7.64 -1.45 60.19
#